data_AF-A0A840RQ77-F1
#
_entry.id   AF-A0A840RQ77-F1
#
_cell.length_a   1.000
_cell.length_b   1.000
_cell.length_c   1.000
_cell.angle_alpha   90.00
_cell.angle_beta   90.00
_cell.angle_gamma   90.00
#
_symmetry.space_group_name_H-M   'P 1'
#
loop_
_entity.id
_entity.type
_entity.pdbx_description
1 polymer ?
#
loop_
_entity_poly.entity_id
_entity_poly.type
_entity_poly.pdbx_seq_one_letter_code
_entity_poly.pdbx_strand_id
1 'polypeptide(L)'
;MNEREIITAALRWHNARNHRLLVGAQKRRADELDAFTGLYLQVQTSRQLTHAKRVEQAALRILAKACKEHRGHLEMVEDADLVIEGRFIEIEMSAQSIQGENDD
;
A
#
# COMPACT_ATOMS: atom_id res chain seq x y z
N MET A 1 11.69 19.64 12.39
CA MET A 1 12.07 18.38 11.70
C MET A 1 13.40 18.60 10.96
N ASN A 2 14.45 17.82 11.24
CA ASN A 2 15.74 17.90 10.54
C ASN A 2 15.82 16.91 9.35
N GLU A 3 16.79 17.09 8.45
CA GLU A 3 16.97 16.23 7.27
C GLU A 3 17.13 14.74 7.65
N ARG A 4 17.81 14.45 8.77
CA ARG A 4 18.01 13.10 9.28
C ARG A 4 16.68 12.43 9.66
N GLU A 5 15.71 13.16 10.20
CA GLU A 5 14.37 12.66 10.53
C GLU A 5 13.57 12.31 9.27
N ILE A 6 13.68 13.12 8.21
CA ILE A 6 13.06 12.85 6.91
C ILE A 6 13.66 11.60 6.28
N ILE A 7 14.99 11.49 6.24
CA ILE A 7 15.69 10.30 5.72
C ILE A 7 15.27 9.05 6.51
N THR A 8 15.19 9.15 7.84
CA THR A 8 14.75 8.04 8.70
C THR A 8 13.30 7.64 8.41
N ALA A 9 12.39 8.62 8.26
CA ALA A 9 10.99 8.35 7.91
C ALA A 9 10.86 7.74 6.50
N ALA A 10 11.66 8.21 5.54
CA ALA A 10 11.70 7.69 4.17
C ALA A 10 12.18 6.23 4.13
N LEU A 11 13.24 5.90 4.87
CA LEU A 11 13.73 4.53 5.00
C LEU A 11 12.69 3.61 5.66
N ARG A 12 11.99 4.09 6.69
CA ARG A 12 10.90 3.33 7.33
C ARG A 12 9.76 3.05 6.38
N TRP A 13 9.31 4.05 5.62
CA TRP A 13 8.28 3.86 4.60
C TRP A 13 8.75 2.90 3.49
N HIS A 14 9.98 3.05 3.00
CA HIS A 14 10.54 2.18 1.97
C HIS A 14 10.58 0.71 2.41
N ASN A 15 11.03 0.44 3.64
CA ASN A 15 11.03 -0.91 4.21
C ASN A 15 9.61 -1.47 4.35
N ALA A 16 8.66 -0.68 4.84
CA ALA A 16 7.27 -1.09 4.95
C ALA A 16 6.64 -1.39 3.57
N ARG A 17 6.95 -0.57 2.55
CA ARG A 17 6.53 -0.78 1.17
C ARG A 17 7.10 -2.08 0.60
N ASN A 18 8.39 -2.33 0.77
CA ASN A 18 9.04 -3.57 0.31
C ASN A 18 8.42 -4.79 1.00
N HIS A 19 8.15 -4.71 2.29
CA HIS A 19 7.45 -5.77 3.01
C HIS A 19 6.03 -6.02 2.47
N ARG A 20 5.23 -4.97 2.22
CA ARG A 20 3.91 -5.13 1.58
C ARG A 20 4.02 -5.79 0.20
N LEU A 21 4.99 -5.39 -0.62
CA LEU A 21 5.19 -5.97 -1.96
C LEU A 21 5.53 -7.46 -1.88
N LEU A 22 6.38 -7.85 -0.92
CA LEU A 22 6.71 -9.25 -0.65
C LEU A 22 5.47 -10.05 -0.25
N VAL A 23 4.70 -9.57 0.72
CA VAL A 23 3.45 -10.22 1.16
C VAL A 23 2.42 -10.27 0.03
N GLY A 24 2.34 -9.23 -0.80
CA GLY A 24 1.47 -9.22 -1.99
C GLY A 24 1.87 -10.27 -3.02
N ALA A 25 3.17 -10.54 -3.20
CA ALA A 25 3.63 -11.64 -4.04
C ALA A 25 3.29 -13.01 -3.46
N GLN A 26 3.39 -13.16 -2.13
CA GLN A 26 2.97 -14.39 -1.44
C GLN A 26 1.47 -14.63 -1.58
N LYS A 27 0.64 -13.58 -1.45
CA LYS A 27 -0.80 -13.67 -1.68
C LYS A 27 -1.11 -14.14 -3.10
N ARG A 28 -0.50 -13.55 -4.14
CA ARG A 28 -0.73 -13.99 -5.54
C ARG A 28 -0.42 -15.48 -5.74
N ARG A 29 0.68 -15.97 -5.16
CA ARG A 29 1.00 -17.41 -5.19
C ARG A 29 -0.01 -18.26 -4.43
N ALA A 30 -0.58 -17.76 -3.35
CA ALA A 30 -1.63 -18.46 -2.60
C ALA A 30 -2.97 -18.45 -3.34
N ASP A 31 -3.27 -17.38 -4.08
CA ASP A 31 -4.47 -17.26 -4.91
C ASP A 31 -4.42 -18.23 -6.12
N GLU A 32 -3.22 -18.64 -6.56
CA GLU A 32 -3.01 -19.66 -7.60
C GLU A 32 -3.19 -21.11 -7.11
N LEU A 33 -3.28 -21.35 -5.80
CA LEU A 33 -3.51 -22.69 -5.24
C LEU A 33 -4.99 -23.07 -5.36
N ASP A 34 -5.23 -24.36 -5.59
CA ASP A 34 -6.59 -24.91 -5.68
C ASP A 34 -7.38 -24.68 -4.37
N ALA A 35 -8.68 -24.40 -4.48
CA ALA A 35 -9.51 -23.92 -3.37
C ALA A 35 -9.54 -24.88 -2.16
N PHE A 36 -9.41 -26.20 -2.40
CA PHE A 36 -9.39 -27.21 -1.35
C PHE A 36 -8.10 -27.18 -0.51
N THR A 37 -6.97 -26.80 -1.11
CA THR A 37 -5.65 -26.78 -0.44
C THR A 37 -5.22 -25.36 -0.05
N GLY A 38 -5.72 -24.33 -0.74
CA GLY A 38 -5.26 -22.96 -0.64
C GLY A 38 -6.00 -22.08 0.37
N LEU A 39 -7.21 -22.43 0.80
CA LEU A 39 -8.09 -21.50 1.53
C LEU A 39 -7.45 -20.95 2.83
N TYR A 40 -6.81 -21.81 3.62
CA TYR A 40 -6.12 -21.36 4.84
C TYR A 40 -4.97 -20.39 4.51
N LEU A 41 -4.16 -20.69 3.49
CA LEU A 41 -3.04 -19.85 3.10
C LEU A 41 -3.51 -18.51 2.49
N GLN A 42 -4.58 -18.52 1.70
CA GLN A 42 -5.21 -17.32 1.14
C GLN A 42 -5.74 -16.39 2.23
N VAL A 43 -6.41 -16.94 3.25
CA VAL A 43 -6.92 -16.14 4.39
C VAL A 43 -5.77 -15.55 5.19
N GLN A 44 -4.73 -16.34 5.49
CA GLN A 44 -3.57 -15.87 6.25
C GLN A 44 -2.80 -14.78 5.49
N THR A 45 -2.48 -15.00 4.22
CA THR A 45 -1.75 -14.01 3.39
C THR A 45 -2.58 -12.75 3.15
N SER A 46 -3.92 -12.85 3.06
CA SER A 46 -4.81 -11.69 2.98
C SER A 46 -4.82 -10.85 4.26
N ARG A 47 -4.83 -11.50 5.44
CA ARG A 47 -4.69 -10.80 6.73
C ARG A 47 -3.33 -10.11 6.86
N GLN A 48 -2.25 -10.80 6.50
CA GLN A 48 -0.90 -10.24 6.49
C GLN A 48 -0.79 -9.05 5.53
N LEU A 49 -1.36 -9.15 4.33
CA LEU A 49 -1.35 -8.06 3.36
C LEU A 49 -2.09 -6.83 3.89
N THR A 50 -3.22 -7.04 4.56
CA THR A 50 -4.00 -5.96 5.18
C THR A 50 -3.21 -5.27 6.28
N HIS A 51 -2.53 -6.05 7.13
CA HIS A 51 -1.66 -5.50 8.16
C HIS A 51 -0.49 -4.71 7.54
N ALA A 52 0.20 -5.27 6.54
CA ALA A 52 1.30 -4.61 5.85
C ALA A 52 0.89 -3.30 5.17
N LYS A 53 -0.30 -3.25 4.54
CA LYS A 53 -0.89 -2.02 3.98
C LYS A 53 -1.07 -0.93 5.06
N ARG A 54 -1.61 -1.29 6.24
CA ARG A 54 -1.80 -0.34 7.34
C ARG A 54 -0.47 0.20 7.87
N VAL A 55 0.54 -0.66 8.02
CA VAL A 55 1.88 -0.27 8.47
C VAL A 55 2.55 0.67 7.47
N GLU A 56 2.50 0.36 6.17
CA GLU A 56 3.02 1.26 5.12
C GLU A 56 2.31 2.61 5.15
N GLN A 57 0.98 2.62 5.27
CA GLN A 57 0.22 3.87 5.31
C GLN A 57 0.54 4.71 6.55
N ALA A 58 0.72 4.08 7.71
CA ALA A 58 1.15 4.77 8.92
C ALA A 58 2.56 5.38 8.74
N ALA A 59 3.51 4.63 8.17
CA ALA A 59 4.84 5.14 7.87
C ALA A 59 4.81 6.28 6.84
N LEU A 60 3.95 6.19 5.83
CA LEU A 60 3.77 7.24 4.83
C LEU A 60 3.21 8.52 5.43
N ARG A 61 2.24 8.44 6.36
CA ARG A 61 1.73 9.61 7.09
C ARG A 61 2.82 10.30 7.92
N ILE A 62 3.69 9.51 8.56
CA ILE A 62 4.84 10.06 9.31
C ILE A 62 5.80 10.76 8.37
N LEU A 63 6.13 10.15 7.22
CA LEU A 63 6.97 10.77 6.20
C LEU A 63 6.36 12.06 5.64
N ALA A 64 5.07 12.05 5.30
CA ALA A 64 4.36 13.22 4.81
C ALA A 64 4.38 14.36 5.84
N LYS A 65 4.16 14.06 7.12
CA LYS A 65 4.31 15.02 8.23
C LYS A 65 5.74 15.57 8.30
N ALA A 66 6.76 14.72 8.14
CA ALA A 66 8.16 15.14 8.12
C ALA A 66 8.49 16.07 6.97
N CYS A 67 8.03 15.75 5.77
CA CYS A 67 8.17 16.62 4.61
C CYS A 67 7.41 17.95 4.81
N LYS A 68 6.19 17.91 5.37
CA LYS A 68 5.40 19.13 5.64
C LYS A 68 6.07 20.04 6.66
N GLU A 69 6.59 19.51 7.76
CA GLU A 69 7.28 20.32 8.78
C GLU A 69 8.61 20.89 8.27
N HIS A 70 9.34 20.15 7.43
CA HIS A 70 10.55 20.65 6.80
C HIS A 70 10.26 21.71 5.74
N ARG A 71 9.21 21.52 4.94
CA ARG A 71 8.71 22.55 4.00
C ARG A 71 8.17 23.79 4.72
N GLY A 72 7.45 23.62 5.83
CA GLY A 72 6.99 24.72 6.66
C GLY A 72 8.13 25.56 7.28
N HIS A 73 9.34 25.00 7.35
CA HIS A 73 10.56 25.76 7.64
C HIS A 73 11.16 26.45 6.39
N LEU A 74 10.89 25.95 5.20
CA LEU A 74 11.36 26.52 3.92
C LEU A 74 10.42 27.59 3.36
N GLU A 75 9.12 27.53 3.65
CA GLU A 75 8.03 28.27 2.99
C GLU A 75 6.81 28.30 3.97
N MET A 76 6.10 29.37 4.35
CA MET A 76 5.67 30.55 3.60
C MET A 76 5.06 30.24 2.21
N VAL A 77 4.69 28.99 1.93
CA VAL A 77 4.03 28.60 0.67
C VAL A 77 2.99 27.51 0.95
N GLU A 78 1.83 27.77 0.37
CA GLU A 78 0.53 27.20 0.66
C GLU A 78 0.34 25.77 0.12
N ASP A 79 -0.50 25.03 0.85
CA ASP A 79 -1.33 23.89 0.46
C ASP A 79 -0.70 22.62 -0.14
N ALA A 80 -0.64 21.58 0.69
CA ALA A 80 -0.46 20.19 0.29
C ALA A 80 -1.56 19.28 0.86
N ASP A 81 -2.82 19.70 0.74
CA ASP A 81 -4.00 18.97 1.25
C ASP A 81 -4.85 18.29 0.15
N LEU A 82 -4.26 18.00 -1.01
CA LEU A 82 -4.93 17.26 -2.07
C LEU A 82 -4.15 15.98 -2.40
N VAL A 83 -4.87 14.86 -2.55
CA VAL A 83 -4.40 13.52 -2.98
C VAL A 83 -3.99 12.53 -1.86
N ILE A 84 -4.84 12.28 -0.85
CA ILE A 84 -4.82 10.96 -0.16
C ILE A 84 -6.24 10.42 0.15
N GLU A 85 -7.26 10.63 -0.71
CA GLU A 85 -8.57 9.97 -0.48
C GLU A 85 -9.21 9.28 -1.70
N GLY A 86 -8.64 9.37 -2.91
CA GLY A 86 -9.42 9.03 -4.11
C GLY A 86 -9.21 7.68 -4.80
N ARG A 87 -8.09 6.96 -4.65
CA ARG A 87 -7.66 6.04 -5.73
C ARG A 87 -7.47 4.56 -5.41
N PHE A 88 -8.14 4.03 -4.39
CA PHE A 88 -8.03 2.61 -4.04
C PHE A 88 -9.25 1.74 -4.38
N ILE A 89 -10.35 2.31 -4.90
CA ILE A 89 -11.54 1.52 -5.28
C ILE A 89 -11.50 1.06 -6.75
N GLU A 90 -10.78 1.74 -7.64
CA GLU A 90 -10.88 1.44 -9.08
C GLU A 90 -10.03 0.25 -9.58
N ILE A 91 -9.02 -0.21 -8.82
CA ILE A 91 -8.10 -1.26 -9.30
C ILE A 91 -8.64 -2.68 -9.01
N GLU A 92 -9.59 -2.85 -8.09
CA GLU A 92 -10.21 -4.17 -7.86
C GLU A 92 -11.39 -4.46 -8.80
N MET A 93 -11.98 -3.45 -9.44
CA MET A 93 -13.12 -3.65 -10.37
C MET A 93 -12.72 -3.99 -11.80
N SER A 94 -11.46 -3.75 -12.21
CA SER A 94 -11.01 -4.02 -13.59
C SER A 94 -10.49 -5.45 -13.81
N ALA A 95 -10.37 -6.26 -12.74
CA ALA A 95 -9.92 -7.65 -12.84
C ALA A 95 -11.04 -8.68 -13.02
N GLN A 96 -12.32 -8.27 -13.07
CA GLN A 96 -13.48 -9.17 -13.18
C GLN A 96 -14.19 -9.17 -14.54
N SER A 97 -13.71 -8.45 -15.57
CA SER A 97 -14.41 -8.36 -16.87
C SER A 97 -13.75 -9.13 -18.03
N ILE A 98 -13.00 -10.20 -17.76
CA ILE A 98 -12.54 -11.11 -18.84
C ILE A 98 -12.96 -12.54 -18.53
N GLN A 99 -14.26 -12.78 -18.43
CA GLN A 99 -14.87 -14.11 -18.55
C GLN A 99 -16.36 -13.95 -18.81
N GLY A 100 -16.75 -14.05 -20.08
CA GLY A 100 -18.15 -14.03 -20.47
C GLY A 100 -18.37 -13.63 -21.92
N GLU A 101 -17.87 -14.43 -22.86
CA GLU A 101 -18.49 -14.56 -24.18
C GLU A 101 -17.94 -15.81 -24.88
N ASN A 102 -18.57 -16.94 -24.56
CA ASN A 102 -18.68 -18.12 -25.40
C ASN A 102 -19.99 -18.75 -24.96
N ASP A 103 -21.03 -18.60 -25.78
CA ASP A 103 -22.14 -19.55 -25.99
C ASP A 103 -23.14 -18.90 -26.96
N ASP A 104 -22.90 -19.13 -28.26
CA ASP A 104 -23.85 -19.63 -29.30
C ASP A 104 -23.31 -19.41 -30.72
#